data_AF-A0A7T2YZC8-F1
#
_entry.id   AF-A0A7T2YZC8-F1
#
_cell.length_a   1.000
_cell.length_b   1.000
_cell.length_c   1.000
_cell.angle_alpha   90.00
_cell.angle_beta   90.00
_cell.angle_gamma   90.00
#
_symmetry.space_group_name_H-M   'P 1'
#
loop_
_entity.id
_entity.type
_entity.pdbx_description
1 polymer ?
#
loop_
_entity_poly.entity_id
_entity_poly.type
_entity_poly.pdbx_seq_one_letter_code
_entity_poly.pdbx_strand_id
1 'polypeptide(L)'
;MADKPKHLSLVPPTEPDAKTALIERVKARYRPPGMLQCPKCGGRAVMTVVNGSWIDEKGRYQRGTMTHDRVCYTCDKQGIWSPMMPPEFKVAKEPKPRRTKPKPVK
;
A
#
# COMPACT_ATOMS: atom_id res chain seq x y z
N MET A 1 -21.55 19.57 21.48
CA MET A 1 -20.98 19.20 20.17
C MET A 1 -19.47 19.15 20.36
N ALA A 2 -18.87 17.98 20.21
CA ALA A 2 -17.48 17.76 20.63
C ALA A 2 -16.50 18.51 19.73
N ASP A 3 -15.75 19.44 20.33
CA ASP A 3 -14.59 20.10 19.73
C ASP A 3 -13.59 19.06 19.24
N LYS A 4 -13.37 19.01 17.92
CA LYS A 4 -12.28 18.23 17.33
C LYS A 4 -10.95 18.91 17.72
N PRO A 5 -9.95 18.16 18.21
CA PRO A 5 -8.65 18.75 18.52
C PRO A 5 -8.03 19.30 17.23
N LYS A 6 -7.73 20.61 17.21
CA LYS A 6 -6.92 21.26 16.19
C LYS A 6 -5.52 20.66 16.25
N HIS A 7 -5.25 19.66 15.42
CA HIS A 7 -3.87 19.25 15.15
C HIS A 7 -3.09 20.49 14.71
N LEU A 8 -1.97 20.76 15.39
CA LEU A 8 -1.08 21.88 15.17
C LEU A 8 -0.58 21.86 13.72
N SER A 9 -1.23 22.59 12.82
CA SER A 9 -0.72 22.88 11.49
C SER A 9 0.08 24.17 11.58
N LEU A 10 1.40 24.06 11.51
CA LEU A 10 2.34 25.20 11.48
C LEU A 10 2.09 26.13 10.28
N VAL A 11 1.39 25.63 9.26
CA VAL A 11 1.02 26.35 8.04
C VAL A 11 -0.49 26.23 7.85
N PRO A 12 -1.21 27.35 7.61
CA PRO A 12 -2.63 27.29 7.31
C PRO A 12 -2.88 26.46 6.05
N PRO A 13 -3.99 25.69 5.97
CA PRO A 13 -4.32 24.92 4.78
C PRO A 13 -4.40 25.86 3.57
N THR A 14 -3.52 25.66 2.60
CA THR A 14 -3.54 26.41 1.35
C THR A 14 -4.76 26.00 0.53
N GLU A 15 -5.41 26.95 -0.14
CA GLU A 15 -6.45 26.59 -1.10
C GLU A 15 -5.89 25.64 -2.16
N PRO A 16 -6.61 24.56 -2.49
CA PRO A 16 -6.14 23.59 -3.46
C PRO A 16 -6.04 24.23 -4.84
N ASP A 17 -4.92 24.03 -5.52
CA ASP A 17 -4.79 24.36 -6.92
C ASP A 17 -5.82 23.58 -7.77
N ALA A 18 -6.10 24.06 -8.99
CA ALA A 18 -7.11 23.44 -9.86
C ALA A 18 -6.85 21.93 -10.09
N LYS A 19 -5.57 21.54 -10.12
CA LYS A 19 -5.14 20.15 -10.27
C LYS A 19 -5.48 19.31 -9.03
N THR A 20 -5.15 19.78 -7.82
CA THR A 20 -5.47 19.08 -6.57
C THR A 20 -6.98 19.00 -6.36
N ALA A 21 -7.71 20.07 -6.68
CA ALA A 21 -9.17 20.04 -6.63
C ALA A 21 -9.77 18.98 -7.55
N LEU A 22 -9.25 18.82 -8.77
CA LEU A 22 -9.66 17.76 -9.68
C LEU A 22 -9.35 16.36 -9.11
N ILE A 23 -8.15 16.17 -8.56
CA ILE A 23 -7.73 14.90 -7.98
C ILE A 23 -8.62 14.50 -6.80
N GLU A 24 -8.94 15.45 -5.90
CA GLU A 24 -9.84 15.19 -4.77
C GLU A 24 -11.26 14.83 -5.24
N ARG A 25 -11.76 15.47 -6.31
CA ARG A 25 -13.03 15.07 -6.94
C ARG A 25 -12.98 13.65 -7.49
N VAL A 26 -11.87 13.26 -8.14
CA VAL A 26 -11.71 11.90 -8.67
C VAL A 26 -11.66 10.86 -7.54
N LYS A 27 -10.98 11.17 -6.43
CA LYS A 27 -10.95 10.31 -5.24
C LYS A 27 -12.33 10.16 -4.60
N ALA A 28 -13.13 11.22 -4.59
CA ALA A 28 -14.48 11.22 -4.01
C ALA A 28 -15.55 10.54 -4.88
N ARG A 29 -15.24 10.15 -6.12
CA ARG A 29 -16.21 9.46 -6.99
C ARG A 29 -16.67 8.15 -6.36
N TYR A 30 -17.95 7.82 -6.57
CA TYR A 30 -18.56 6.57 -6.09
C TYR A 30 -17.70 5.35 -6.44
N ARG A 31 -17.47 4.52 -5.42
CA ARG A 31 -16.66 3.31 -5.48
C ARG A 31 -17.52 2.11 -5.07
N PRO A 32 -17.76 1.14 -5.97
CA PRO A 32 -18.39 -0.12 -5.61
C PRO A 32 -17.60 -0.84 -4.49
N PRO A 33 -18.28 -1.56 -3.59
CA PRO A 33 -17.62 -2.37 -2.57
C PRO A 33 -16.56 -3.30 -3.18
N GLY A 34 -15.38 -3.38 -2.56
CA GLY A 34 -14.29 -4.27 -3.00
C GLY A 34 -13.45 -3.78 -4.19
N MET A 35 -13.89 -2.78 -4.96
CA MET A 35 -13.05 -2.18 -6.01
C MET A 35 -11.82 -1.53 -5.39
N LEU A 36 -10.62 -1.59 -5.99
CA LEU A 36 -9.44 -0.86 -5.49
C LEU A 36 -9.36 0.56 -6.09
N GLN A 37 -8.92 1.53 -5.28
CA GLN A 37 -8.69 2.90 -5.72
C GLN A 37 -7.46 3.49 -5.03
N CYS A 38 -6.61 4.15 -5.81
CA CYS A 38 -5.37 4.73 -5.33
C CYS A 38 -5.66 5.96 -4.44
N PRO A 39 -5.09 6.03 -3.22
CA PRO A 39 -5.29 7.17 -2.34
C PRO A 39 -4.56 8.45 -2.80
N LYS A 40 -3.56 8.33 -3.68
CA LYS A 40 -2.80 9.48 -4.21
C LYS A 40 -3.47 10.15 -5.40
N CYS A 41 -3.82 9.38 -6.43
CA CYS A 41 -4.33 9.92 -7.70
C CYS A 41 -5.80 9.58 -7.99
N GLY A 42 -6.44 8.73 -7.18
CA GLY A 42 -7.81 8.27 -7.42
C GLY A 42 -7.96 7.26 -8.56
N GLY A 43 -6.86 6.87 -9.22
CA GLY A 43 -6.84 5.85 -10.27
C GLY A 43 -7.20 4.45 -9.77
N ARG A 44 -7.72 3.61 -10.66
CA ARG A 44 -8.21 2.25 -10.34
C ARG A 44 -7.39 1.14 -11.00
N ALA A 45 -6.41 1.50 -11.83
CA ALA A 45 -5.50 0.56 -12.46
C ALA A 45 -4.47 0.05 -11.44
N VAL A 46 -4.36 -1.28 -11.36
CA VAL A 46 -3.51 -1.99 -10.40
C VAL A 46 -2.38 -2.68 -11.16
N MET A 47 -1.20 -2.70 -10.56
CA MET A 47 -0.07 -3.50 -11.01
C MET A 47 0.48 -4.39 -9.88
N THR A 48 1.11 -5.48 -10.27
CA THR A 48 1.87 -6.38 -9.41
C THR A 48 3.26 -6.52 -10.01
N VAL A 49 4.29 -6.26 -9.23
CA VAL A 49 5.69 -6.35 -9.65
C VAL A 49 6.21 -7.73 -9.25
N VAL A 50 6.70 -8.47 -10.24
CA VAL A 50 7.30 -9.79 -10.09
C VAL A 50 8.72 -9.73 -10.58
N ASN A 51 9.67 -9.99 -9.69
CA ASN A 51 11.09 -10.02 -10.01
C ASN A 51 11.51 -11.41 -10.50
N GLY A 52 12.34 -11.45 -11.54
CA GLY A 52 12.90 -12.68 -12.09
C GLY A 52 11.83 -13.56 -12.70
N SER A 53 10.99 -13.03 -13.60
CA SER A 53 10.15 -13.89 -14.44
C SER A 53 10.97 -14.41 -15.62
N TRP A 54 10.78 -15.66 -16.02
CA TRP A 54 11.50 -16.26 -17.15
C TRP A 54 10.60 -17.18 -17.98
N ILE A 55 11.11 -17.60 -19.13
CA ILE A 55 10.48 -18.59 -20.01
C ILE A 55 11.36 -19.84 -19.96
N ASP A 56 10.76 -21.01 -19.71
CA ASP A 56 11.49 -22.27 -19.69
C ASP A 56 11.79 -22.79 -21.11
N GLU A 57 12.61 -23.83 -21.23
CA GLU A 57 12.97 -24.46 -22.51
C GLU A 57 11.76 -25.01 -23.29
N LYS A 58 10.62 -25.19 -22.62
CA LYS A 58 9.35 -25.65 -23.21
C LYS A 58 8.43 -24.46 -23.57
N GLY A 59 8.94 -23.23 -23.51
CA GLY A 59 8.19 -22.01 -23.82
C GLY A 59 7.17 -21.61 -22.76
N ARG A 60 7.19 -22.21 -21.56
CA ARG A 60 6.21 -21.90 -20.50
C ARG A 60 6.70 -20.73 -19.66
N TYR A 61 5.79 -19.78 -19.43
CA TYR A 61 6.04 -18.67 -18.54
C TYR A 61 6.15 -19.16 -17.09
N GLN A 62 7.26 -18.83 -16.45
CA GLN A 62 7.50 -19.06 -15.03
C GLN A 62 7.46 -17.72 -14.31
N ARG A 63 6.50 -17.61 -13.39
CA ARG A 63 6.37 -16.43 -12.55
C ARG A 63 7.48 -16.44 -11.50
N GLY A 64 8.24 -15.35 -11.44
CA GLY A 64 9.26 -15.14 -10.41
C GLY A 64 8.68 -14.79 -9.03
N THR A 65 9.48 -14.11 -8.22
CA THR A 65 9.10 -13.67 -6.87
C THR A 65 8.32 -12.36 -6.92
N MET A 66 7.11 -12.35 -6.36
CA MET A 66 6.31 -11.12 -6.23
C MET A 66 6.94 -10.19 -5.19
N THR A 67 7.39 -9.01 -5.61
CA THR A 67 8.00 -8.00 -4.73
C THR A 67 7.02 -6.94 -4.28
N HIS A 68 6.09 -6.55 -5.14
CA HIS A 68 5.02 -5.62 -4.82
C HIS A 68 3.70 -6.11 -5.37
N ASP A 69 2.66 -6.08 -4.55
CA ASP A 69 1.30 -6.41 -4.96
C ASP A 69 0.38 -5.21 -4.78
N ARG A 70 -0.62 -5.12 -5.64
CA ARG A 70 -1.70 -4.12 -5.56
C ARG A 70 -1.20 -2.67 -5.49
N VAL A 71 -0.25 -2.33 -6.36
CA VAL A 71 0.29 -0.95 -6.50
C VAL A 71 -0.47 -0.20 -7.59
N CYS A 72 -0.61 1.11 -7.45
CA CYS A 72 -1.25 1.92 -8.48
C CYS A 72 -0.39 2.02 -9.75
N TYR A 73 -0.91 1.51 -10.88
CA TYR A 73 -0.22 1.53 -12.17
C TYR A 73 0.12 2.95 -12.64
N THR A 74 -0.80 3.90 -12.45
CA THR A 74 -0.63 5.27 -12.93
C THR A 74 0.43 6.03 -12.13
N CYS A 75 0.47 5.83 -10.82
CA CYS A 75 1.49 6.45 -9.97
C CYS A 75 2.87 5.85 -10.22
N ASP A 76 2.95 4.53 -10.45
CA ASP A 76 4.22 3.86 -10.71
C ASP A 76 4.90 4.36 -12.00
N LYS A 77 4.12 4.62 -13.06
CA LYS A 77 4.62 5.29 -14.29
C LYS A 77 5.22 6.68 -14.07
N GLN A 78 4.92 7.31 -12.93
CA GLN A 78 5.48 8.61 -12.52
C GLN A 78 6.62 8.45 -11.51
N GLY A 79 7.09 7.23 -11.25
CA GLY A 79 8.08 6.92 -10.22
C GLY A 79 7.54 7.00 -8.79
N ILE A 80 6.22 7.04 -8.62
CA ILE A 80 5.57 7.20 -7.31
C ILE A 80 5.05 5.85 -6.83
N TRP A 81 5.73 5.26 -5.85
CA TRP A 81 5.20 4.09 -5.17
C TRP A 81 3.92 4.46 -4.38
N SER A 82 2.86 3.72 -4.63
CA SER A 82 1.55 3.95 -4.01
C SER A 82 0.79 2.63 -3.82
N PRO A 83 0.85 2.01 -2.63
CA PRO A 83 0.06 0.82 -2.34
C PRO A 83 -1.43 1.18 -2.32
N MET A 84 -2.26 0.33 -2.92
CA MET A 84 -3.72 0.52 -2.97
C MET A 84 -4.47 -0.22 -1.88
N MET A 85 -3.76 -1.06 -1.12
CA MET A 85 -4.25 -1.61 0.14
C MET A 85 -3.48 -0.98 1.30
N PRO A 86 -4.14 -0.73 2.45
CA PRO A 86 -3.42 -0.39 3.66
C PRO A 86 -2.43 -1.52 4.00
N PRO A 87 -1.23 -1.21 4.52
CA PRO A 87 -0.35 -2.24 5.03
C PRO A 87 -1.11 -3.04 6.09
N GLU A 88 -1.06 -4.36 6.00
CA GLU A 88 -1.60 -5.21 7.06
C GLU A 88 -0.97 -4.73 8.38
N PHE A 89 -1.81 -4.33 9.34
CA PHE A 89 -1.34 -4.11 10.71
C PHE A 89 -0.78 -5.44 11.19
N LYS A 90 0.54 -5.58 11.15
CA LYS A 90 1.22 -6.66 11.84
C LYS A 90 1.00 -6.38 13.32
N VAL A 91 -0.07 -6.93 13.89
CA VAL A 91 -0.19 -7.07 15.35
C VAL A 91 1.11 -7.73 15.77
N ALA A 92 1.94 -7.02 16.52
CA ALA A 92 3.21 -7.54 16.99
C ALA A 92 2.89 -8.82 17.78
N LYS A 93 3.14 -9.98 17.18
CA LYS A 93 3.03 -11.25 17.89
C LYS A 93 4.01 -11.15 19.06
N GLU A 94 3.51 -11.35 20.27
CA GLU A 94 4.33 -11.34 21.47
C GLU A 94 5.57 -12.21 21.23
N PRO A 95 6.76 -11.74 21.65
CA PRO A 95 7.99 -12.48 21.44
C PRO A 95 7.83 -13.88 22.07
N LYS A 96 8.01 -14.92 21.26
CA LYS A 96 7.95 -16.31 21.75
C LYS A 96 8.89 -16.45 22.95
N PRO A 97 8.44 -17.09 24.05
CA PRO A 97 9.27 -17.26 25.23
C PRO A 97 10.58 -17.96 24.85
N ARG A 98 11.71 -17.41 25.30
CA ARG A 98 13.03 -18.01 25.09
C ARG A 98 13.01 -19.41 25.72
N ARG A 99 13.20 -20.44 24.88
CA ARG A 99 13.35 -21.82 25.33
C ARG A 99 14.55 -21.88 26.28
N THR A 100 14.32 -22.06 27.57
CA THR A 100 15.39 -22.29 28.54
C THR A 100 16.04 -23.62 28.22
N LYS A 101 17.37 -23.64 28.06
CA LYS A 101 18.13 -24.88 27.87
C LYS A 101 17.88 -25.78 29.09
N PRO A 102 17.64 -27.09 28.92
CA PRO A 102 17.53 -28.00 30.05
C PRO A 102 18.83 -27.97 30.86
N LYS A 103 18.70 -27.89 32.19
CA LYS A 103 19.84 -27.96 33.10
C LYS A 103 20.45 -29.37 33.03
N PRO A 104 21.78 -29.51 33.04
CA PRO A 104 22.42 -30.82 33.08
C PRO A 104 22.02 -31.53 34.38
N VAL A 105 21.59 -32.79 34.25
CA VAL A 105 21.32 -33.68 35.39
C VAL A 105 22.68 -34.07 35.97
N LYS A 106 22.84 -33.90 37.29
CA LYS A 106 24.02 -34.34 38.05
C LYS A 106 24.03 -35.85 38.19
#